data_AF-A0AAP2JZ63-F1
#
_entry.id   AF-A0AAP2JZ63-F1
#
_cell.length_a   1.000
_cell.length_b   1.000
_cell.length_c   1.000
_cell.angle_alpha   90.00
_cell.angle_beta   90.00
_cell.angle_gamma   90.00
#
_symmetry.space_group_name_H-M   'P 1'
#
loop_
_entity.id
_entity.type
_entity.pdbx_description
1 polymer ?
#
loop_
_entity_poly.entity_id
_entity_poly.type
_entity_poly.pdbx_seq_one_letter_code
_entity_poly.pdbx_strand_id
1 'polypeptide(L)'
;MIHYIFYYFFVLLGIIAYIEIKKRYTSSYHHSKILILARRLLIISDYIIAAYGIYLASELKEDTLFNWSILVSAVIILLFYLKMIWALESLGRR
;
A
#
# COMPACT_ATOMS: atom_id res chain seq x y z
N MET A 1 -3.40 -20.05 2.83
CA MET A 1 -4.65 -19.30 3.11
C MET A 1 -4.43 -18.16 4.11
N ILE A 2 -3.93 -18.41 5.32
CA ILE A 2 -3.82 -17.37 6.36
C ILE A 2 -2.93 -16.16 5.94
N HIS A 3 -1.84 -16.41 5.21
CA HIS A 3 -0.97 -15.35 4.68
C HIS A 3 -1.69 -14.38 3.74
N TYR A 4 -2.64 -14.88 2.94
CA TYR A 4 -3.44 -14.04 2.05
C TYR A 4 -4.42 -13.16 2.82
N ILE A 5 -5.01 -13.68 3.90
CA ILE A 5 -5.90 -12.90 4.78
C ILE A 5 -5.13 -11.74 5.40
N PHE A 6 -3.94 -12.01 5.98
CA PHE A 6 -3.09 -10.96 6.52
C PHE A 6 -2.68 -9.96 5.44
N TYR A 7 -2.30 -10.42 4.26
CA TYR A 7 -1.96 -9.56 3.13
C TYR A 7 -3.10 -8.58 2.80
N TYR A 8 -4.31 -9.07 2.56
CA TYR A 8 -5.45 -8.20 2.23
C TYR A 8 -5.83 -7.28 3.40
N PHE A 9 -5.70 -7.73 4.64
CA PHE A 9 -5.89 -6.88 5.82
C PHE A 9 -4.90 -5.72 5.87
N PHE A 10 -3.61 -5.98 5.66
CA PHE A 10 -2.59 -4.91 5.59
C PHE A 10 -2.79 -3.98 4.41
N VAL A 11 -3.28 -4.50 3.29
CA VAL A 11 -3.66 -3.65 2.15
C VAL A 11 -4.75 -2.66 2.56
N LEU A 12 -5.82 -3.11 3.21
CA LEU A 12 -6.87 -2.21 3.69
C LEU A 12 -6.33 -1.17 4.69
N LEU A 13 -5.45 -1.58 5.60
CA LEU A 13 -4.83 -0.66 6.57
C LEU A 13 -3.99 0.43 5.87
N GLY A 14 -3.20 0.07 4.85
CA GLY A 14 -2.41 1.05 4.09
C GLY A 14 -3.29 2.08 3.39
N ILE A 15 -4.41 1.64 2.80
CA ILE A 15 -5.39 2.53 2.16
C ILE A 15 -6.01 3.51 3.17
N ILE A 16 -6.43 3.02 4.34
CA ILE A 16 -7.02 3.86 5.39
C ILE A 16 -5.99 4.88 5.89
N ALA A 17 -4.76 4.44 6.16
CA ALA A 17 -3.68 5.30 6.61
C ALA A 17 -3.35 6.39 5.56
N TYR A 18 -3.34 6.05 4.27
CA TYR A 18 -3.15 7.00 3.18
C TYR A 18 -4.21 8.10 3.17
N ILE A 19 -5.49 7.74 3.29
CA ILE A 19 -6.59 8.71 3.30
C ILE A 19 -6.41 9.68 4.48
N GLU A 20 -6.10 9.15 5.66
CA GLU A 20 -5.92 9.95 6.88
C GLU A 20 -4.72 10.89 6.77
N ILE A 21 -3.57 10.41 6.31
CA ILE A 21 -2.36 11.24 6.11
C ILE A 21 -2.63 12.31 5.06
N LYS A 22 -3.21 11.95 3.91
CA LYS A 22 -3.50 12.90 2.84
C LYS A 22 -4.43 14.02 3.33
N LYS A 23 -5.48 13.68 4.07
CA LYS A 23 -6.41 14.65 4.65
C LYS A 23 -5.70 15.64 5.58
N ARG A 24 -4.81 15.14 6.44
CA ARG A 24 -4.01 15.99 7.37
C ARG A 24 -3.06 16.91 6.62
N TYR A 25 -2.40 16.42 5.56
CA TYR A 25 -1.53 17.25 4.72
C TYR A 25 -2.28 18.36 3.98
N THR A 26 -3.51 18.10 3.52
CA THR A 26 -4.31 19.12 2.83
C THR A 26 -4.95 20.15 3.77
N SER A 27 -5.17 19.80 5.05
CA SER A 27 -5.89 20.62 6.02
C SER A 27 -4.98 21.50 6.88
N SER A 28 -3.75 21.05 7.18
CA SER A 28 -2.84 21.77 8.09
C SER A 28 -1.85 22.68 7.34
N TYR A 29 -1.91 23.99 7.64
CA TYR A 29 -0.98 25.03 7.14
C TYR A 29 0.47 24.86 7.65
N HIS A 30 0.69 24.03 8.67
CA HIS A 30 2.01 23.70 9.20
C HIS A 30 2.17 22.20 9.39
N HIS A 31 3.17 21.62 8.72
CA HIS A 31 3.46 20.19 8.79
C HIS A 31 4.30 19.86 10.03
N SER A 32 3.76 19.03 10.92
CA SER A 32 4.53 18.55 12.07
C SER A 32 5.57 17.51 11.65
N LYS A 33 6.70 17.44 12.37
CA LYS A 33 7.74 16.41 12.16
C LYS A 33 7.16 14.99 12.24
N ILE A 34 6.17 14.79 13.12
CA ILE A 34 5.46 13.52 13.29
C ILE A 34 4.68 13.15 12.03
N LEU A 35 3.98 14.10 11.42
CA LEU A 35 3.20 13.86 10.20
C LEU A 35 4.12 13.49 9.02
N ILE A 36 5.29 14.13 8.92
CA ILE A 36 6.32 13.80 7.92
C ILE A 36 6.87 12.38 8.14
N LEU A 37 7.15 12.01 9.38
CA LEU A 37 7.61 10.66 9.71
C LEU A 37 6.54 9.61 9.38
N ALA A 38 5.29 9.83 9.79
CA ALA A 38 4.18 8.92 9.51
C ALA A 38 4.00 8.70 8.00
N ARG A 39 4.14 9.76 7.19
CA ARG A 39 4.08 9.64 5.73
C ARG A 39 5.19 8.77 5.16
N ARG A 40 6.43 8.98 5.62
CA ARG A 40 7.58 8.19 5.16
C ARG A 40 7.44 6.72 5.55
N LEU A 41 7.00 6.45 6.77
CA LEU A 41 6.72 5.09 7.23
C LEU A 41 5.63 4.42 6.39
N LEU A 42 4.56 5.15 6.06
CA LEU A 42 3.50 4.64 5.20
C LEU A 42 4.02 4.27 3.80
N ILE A 43 4.83 5.14 3.17
CA ILE A 43 5.44 4.84 1.87
C ILE A 43 6.26 3.54 1.94
N ILE A 44 7.09 3.39 2.97
CA ILE A 44 7.93 2.20 3.13
C ILE A 44 7.05 0.96 3.36
N SER A 45 6.03 1.04 4.22
CA SER A 45 5.13 -0.10 4.47
C SER A 45 4.34 -0.49 3.24
N ASP A 46 3.87 0.48 2.45
CA ASP A 46 3.14 0.20 1.20
C ASP A 46 4.05 -0.53 0.21
N TYR A 47 5.31 -0.11 0.05
CA TYR A 47 6.28 -0.85 -0.77
C TYR A 47 6.45 -2.31 -0.32
N ILE A 48 6.59 -2.55 0.98
CA ILE A 48 6.76 -3.89 1.54
C ILE A 48 5.52 -4.74 1.28
N ILE A 49 4.32 -4.20 1.55
CA ILE A 49 3.06 -4.92 1.35
C ILE A 49 2.86 -5.28 -0.12
N ALA A 50 3.10 -4.33 -1.03
CA ALA A 50 2.95 -4.56 -2.46
C ALA A 50 3.95 -5.62 -2.99
N ALA A 51 5.21 -5.56 -2.59
CA ALA A 51 6.21 -6.56 -2.93
C ALA A 51 5.85 -7.94 -2.36
N TYR A 52 5.35 -7.98 -1.12
CA TYR A 52 4.90 -9.23 -0.48
C TYR A 52 3.73 -9.87 -1.22
N GLY A 53 2.80 -9.08 -1.76
CA GLY A 53 1.71 -9.58 -2.60
C GLY A 53 2.20 -10.30 -3.86
N ILE A 54 3.20 -9.73 -4.55
CA ILE A 54 3.81 -10.36 -5.72
C ILE A 54 4.56 -11.65 -5.33
N TYR A 55 5.30 -11.61 -4.23
CA TYR A 55 5.97 -12.80 -3.69
C TYR A 55 4.97 -13.93 -3.41
N LEU A 56 3.89 -13.64 -2.68
CA LEU A 56 2.84 -14.63 -2.39
C LEU A 56 2.21 -15.19 -3.67
N ALA A 57 1.99 -14.36 -4.68
CA ALA A 57 1.46 -14.81 -5.97
C ALA A 57 2.44 -15.72 -6.73
N SER A 58 3.75 -15.50 -6.59
CA SER A 58 4.79 -16.31 -7.27
C SER A 58 4.95 -17.72 -6.67
N GLU A 59 4.52 -17.93 -5.43
CA GLU A 59 4.57 -19.24 -4.74
C GLU A 59 3.38 -20.15 -5.12
N LEU A 60 2.41 -19.65 -5.90
CA LEU A 60 1.25 -20.41 -6.33
C LEU A 60 1.63 -21.37 -7.48
N LYS A 61 1.60 -22.67 -7.19
CA LYS A 61 2.00 -23.72 -8.14
C LYS A 61 0.87 -24.24 -9.02
N GLU A 62 -0.38 -24.12 -8.56
CA GLU A 62 -1.54 -24.68 -9.27
C GLU A 62 -2.15 -23.66 -10.22
N ASP A 63 -2.49 -24.10 -11.43
CA ASP A 63 -3.15 -23.28 -12.44
C ASP A 63 -4.68 -23.30 -12.23
N THR A 64 -5.13 -22.54 -11.23
CA THR A 64 -6.56 -22.43 -10.90
C THR A 64 -7.04 -20.99 -11.05
N LEU A 65 -8.33 -20.81 -11.38
CA LEU A 65 -8.97 -19.48 -11.43
C LEU A 65 -8.76 -18.69 -10.13
N PHE A 66 -8.77 -19.38 -8.98
CA PHE A 66 -8.50 -18.76 -7.69
C PHE A 66 -7.08 -18.17 -7.62
N ASN A 67 -6.06 -18.92 -8.06
CA ASN A 67 -4.67 -18.46 -8.05
C ASN A 67 -4.44 -17.31 -9.05
N TRP A 68 -5.06 -17.39 -10.23
CA TRP A 68 -5.08 -16.25 -11.18
C TRP A 68 -5.69 -15.00 -10.56
N SER A 69 -6.78 -15.14 -9.81
CA SER A 69 -7.43 -14.00 -9.15
C SER A 69 -6.51 -13.31 -8.13
N ILE A 70 -5.69 -14.10 -7.41
CA ILE A 70 -4.70 -13.57 -6.45
C ILE A 70 -3.56 -12.85 -7.19
N LEU A 71 -3.06 -13.42 -8.29
CA LEU A 71 -2.01 -12.76 -9.08
C LEU A 71 -2.49 -11.42 -9.65
N VAL A 72 -3.68 -11.43 -10.27
CA VAL A 72 -4.28 -10.22 -10.86
C VAL A 72 -4.54 -9.17 -9.78
N SER A 73 -5.08 -9.55 -8.63
CA SER A 73 -5.31 -8.61 -7.53
C SER A 73 -4.00 -8.05 -6.97
N ALA A 74 -2.95 -8.86 -6.83
CA ALA A 74 -1.64 -8.41 -6.36
C ALA A 74 -1.01 -7.37 -7.30
N VAL A 75 -1.13 -7.57 -8.62
CA VAL A 75 -0.68 -6.59 -9.62
C VAL A 75 -1.48 -5.30 -9.54
N ILE A 76 -2.81 -5.38 -9.42
CA ILE A 76 -3.67 -4.19 -9.27
C ILE A 76 -3.31 -3.42 -8.00
N ILE A 77 -3.12 -4.12 -6.88
CA ILE A 77 -2.74 -3.52 -5.59
C ILE A 77 -1.36 -2.86 -5.70
N LEU A 78 -0.37 -3.51 -6.33
CA LEU A 78 0.94 -2.91 -6.58
C LEU A 78 0.82 -1.59 -7.34
N LEU A 79 0.10 -1.57 -8.46
CA LEU A 79 -0.09 -0.34 -9.25
C LEU A 79 -0.82 0.75 -8.46
N PHE A 80 -1.83 0.36 -7.68
CA PHE A 80 -2.57 1.27 -6.81
C PHE A 80 -1.67 1.88 -5.74
N TYR A 81 -0.82 1.06 -5.10
CA TYR A 81 0.12 1.49 -4.08
C TYR A 81 1.21 2.39 -4.65
N LEU A 82 1.77 2.07 -5.82
CA LEU A 82 2.71 2.95 -6.51
C LEU A 82 2.10 4.34 -6.77
N LYS A 83 0.82 4.39 -7.17
CA LYS A 83 0.09 5.65 -7.33
C LYS A 83 -0.09 6.40 -6.01
N MET A 84 -0.42 5.70 -4.91
CA MET A 84 -0.54 6.30 -3.58
C MET A 84 0.79 6.86 -3.09
N ILE A 85 1.87 6.08 -3.23
CA ILE A 85 3.24 6.47 -2.87
C ILE A 85 3.64 7.73 -3.63
N TRP A 86 3.45 7.75 -4.95
CA TRP A 86 3.75 8.93 -5.77
C TRP A 86 2.98 10.16 -5.31
N ALA A 87 1.69 10.00 -4.99
CA ALA A 87 0.88 11.07 -4.44
C ALA A 87 1.43 11.57 -3.09
N LEU A 88 1.79 10.67 -2.17
CA LEU A 88 2.38 11.02 -0.87
C LEU A 88 3.74 11.73 -1.00
N GLU A 89 4.59 11.27 -1.91
CA GLU A 89 5.88 11.92 -2.17
C GLU A 89 5.69 13.34 -2.71
N SER A 90 4.71 13.54 -3.60
CA SER A 90 4.41 14.85 -4.17
C SER A 90 3.95 15.87 -3.12
N LEU A 91 3.29 15.41 -2.03
CA LEU A 91 2.91 16.27 -0.91
C LEU A 91 4.11 16.81 -0.13
N GLY A 92 5.27 16.18 -0.22
CA GLY A 92 6.49 16.62 0.47
C GLY A 92 7.36 17.59 -0.31
N ARG A 93 7.04 17.82 -1.59
CA ARG A 93 7.79 18.74 -2.47
C ARG A 93 7.08 20.09 -2.64
N ARG A 94 5.83 20.20 -2.19
CA ARG A 94 5.06 21.44 -2.11
C ARG A 94 5.28 22.09 -0.76
#